data_AF-A0A973USD6-F1
#
_entry.id   AF-A0A973USD6-F1
#
_cell.length_a   1.000
_cell.length_b   1.000
_cell.length_c   1.000
_cell.angle_alpha   90.00
_cell.angle_beta   90.00
_cell.angle_gamma   90.00
#
_symmetry.space_group_name_H-M   'P 1'
#
loop_
_entity.id
_entity.type
_entity.pdbx_description
1 polymer ?
#
loop_
_entity_poly.entity_id
_entity_poly.type
_entity_poly.pdbx_seq_one_letter_code
_entity_poly.pdbx_strand_id
1 'polypeptide(L)' 'MQIAFLWKAVGSGAGGCPALYRAEGGYVVQGVKLDRATRTALRDLAADEDAVYVPADVLDRLRVEV' A
#
# COMPACT_ATOMS: atom_id res chain seq x y z
N MET A 1 -2.64 -6.53 15.16
CA MET A 1 -2.20 -5.13 14.98
C MET A 1 -3.44 -4.24 14.91
N GLN A 2 -3.41 -3.08 15.59
CA GLN A 2 -4.43 -2.04 15.44
C GLN A 2 -3.97 -1.01 14.40
N ILE A 3 -4.90 -0.51 13.57
CA ILE A 3 -4.60 0.43 12.49
C ILE A 3 -5.62 1.57 12.45
N ALA A 4 -5.19 2.77 12.05
CA ALA A 4 -6.05 3.93 11.85
C ALA A 4 -6.02 4.38 10.39
N PHE A 5 -7.18 4.52 9.75
CA PHE A 5 -7.28 5.00 8.37
C PHE A 5 -6.73 6.42 8.24
N LEU A 6 -5.94 6.66 7.20
CA LEU A 6 -5.44 8.00 6.86
C LEU A 6 -6.18 8.55 5.63
N TRP A 7 -5.93 7.95 4.47
CA TRP A 7 -6.57 8.33 3.22
C TRP A 7 -6.51 7.17 2.21
N LYS A 8 -7.20 7.37 1.09
CA LYS A 8 -7.23 6.46 -0.05
C LYS A 8 -6.88 7.21 -1.33
N ALA A 9 -6.59 6.46 -2.39
CA ALA A 9 -6.36 7.01 -3.72
C ALA A 9 -7.51 7.93 -4.15
N VAL A 10 -7.15 9.04 -4.78
CA VAL A 10 -8.09 10.03 -5.33
C VAL A 10 -8.93 9.36 -6.42
N GLY A 11 -10.24 9.57 -6.40
CA GLY A 11 -11.16 8.99 -7.36
C GLY A 11 -11.51 7.51 -7.16
N SER A 12 -11.00 6.83 -6.11
CA SER A 12 -11.35 5.43 -5.86
C SER A 12 -12.78 5.28 -5.28
N GLY A 13 -13.78 5.01 -6.12
CA GLY A 13 -15.20 4.92 -5.69
C GLY A 13 -15.92 3.62 -6.01
N ALA A 14 -15.32 2.72 -6.78
CA ALA A 14 -16.03 1.64 -7.49
C ALA A 14 -15.67 0.21 -7.03
N GLY A 15 -15.28 0.04 -5.76
CA GLY A 15 -14.85 -1.26 -5.21
C GLY A 15 -13.35 -1.52 -5.44
N GLY A 16 -12.62 -1.83 -4.36
CA GLY A 16 -11.16 -1.90 -4.36
C GLY A 16 -10.52 -0.50 -4.27
N CYS A 17 -10.33 0.01 -3.05
CA CYS A 17 -9.72 1.32 -2.82
C CYS A 17 -8.32 1.15 -2.23
N PRO A 18 -7.25 1.38 -3.02
CA PRO A 18 -5.91 1.52 -2.45
C PRO A 18 -5.88 2.59 -1.36
N ALA A 19 -5.30 2.26 -0.21
CA ALA A 19 -5.39 3.10 0.98
C ALA A 19 -4.18 2.94 1.89
N LEU A 20 -3.95 3.98 2.70
CA LEU A 20 -2.90 4.02 3.71
C LEU A 20 -3.53 4.09 5.11
N TYR A 21 -2.96 3.33 6.02
CA TYR A 21 -3.32 3.31 7.44
C TYR A 21 -2.07 3.52 8.28
N ARG A 22 -2.20 4.26 9.38
CA ARG A 22 -1.19 4.32 10.43
C ARG A 22 -1.27 3.07 11.30
N ALA A 23 -0.12 2.51 11.64
CA ALA A 23 0.00 1.37 12.54
C ALA A 23 1.09 1.65 13.58
N GLU A 24 1.14 0.84 14.64
CA GLU A 24 2.27 0.87 15.56
C GLU A 24 3.57 0.47 14.82
N GLY A 25 4.58 1.34 14.87
CA GLY A 25 5.87 1.10 14.20
C GLY A 25 5.90 1.39 12.69
N GLY A 26 4.80 1.86 12.08
CA GLY A 26 4.82 2.20 10.64
C GLY A 26 3.45 2.40 10.01
N TYR A 27 3.28 1.84 8.82
CA TYR A 27 2.09 2.00 8.01
C TYR A 27 1.63 0.65 7.43
N VAL A 28 0.32 0.53 7.23
CA VAL A 28 -0.28 -0.56 6.43
C VAL A 28 -0.77 0.00 5.12
N VAL A 29 -0.42 -0.68 4.03
CA VAL A 29 -0.78 -0.30 2.65
C VAL A 29 -1.75 -1.33 2.09
N GLN A 30 -2.97 -0.90 1.75
CA GLN A 30 -3.90 -1.70 0.98
C GLN A 30 -3.73 -1.37 -0.50
N GLY A 31 -3.60 -2.41 -1.34
CA GLY A 31 -3.41 -2.24 -2.78
C GLY A 31 -3.92 -3.42 -3.60
N VAL A 32 -3.61 -3.38 -4.90
CA VAL A 32 -3.94 -4.45 -5.85
C VAL A 32 -2.85 -5.51 -5.80
N LYS A 33 -3.23 -6.79 -5.78
CA LYS A 33 -2.26 -7.89 -5.83
C LYS A 33 -1.46 -7.83 -7.13
N LEU A 34 -0.17 -8.09 -7.03
CA LEU A 34 0.69 -8.22 -8.20
C LEU A 34 0.40 -9.53 -8.94
N ASP A 35 0.60 -9.54 -10.25
CA ASP A 35 0.68 -10.80 -10.99
C ASP A 35 1.98 -11.54 -10.66
N ARG A 36 2.06 -12.81 -11.06
CA ARG A 36 3.23 -13.65 -10.76
C ARG A 36 4.51 -13.10 -11.36
N ALA A 37 4.47 -12.58 -12.58
CA ALA A 37 5.65 -12.10 -13.29
C ALA A 37 6.25 -10.88 -12.57
N THR A 38 5.42 -9.91 -12.21
CA THR A 38 5.80 -8.71 -11.46
C THR A 38 6.29 -9.07 -10.06
N ARG A 39 5.59 -9.98 -9.37
CA ARG A 39 6.01 -10.44 -8.03
C ARG A 39 7.38 -11.11 -8.05
N THR A 40 7.69 -11.91 -9.08
CA THR A 40 9.02 -12.56 -9.23
C THR A 40 10.14 -11.57 -9.53
N ALA A 41 9.83 -10.34 -9.96
CA ALA A 41 10.84 -9.30 -10.18
C ALA A 41 11.29 -8.59 -8.88
N LEU A 42 10.64 -8.85 -7.74
CA LEU A 42 11.02 -8.31 -6.44
C LEU A 42 12.36 -8.91 -5.99
N ARG A 43 13.17 -8.11 -5.29
CA ARG A 43 14.49 -8.52 -4.77
C ARG A 43 14.34 -9.11 -3.38
N ASP A 44 15.05 -10.21 -3.12
CA ASP A 44 15.25 -10.83 -1.80
C ASP A 44 13.97 -11.11 -0.99
N LEU A 45 12.86 -11.43 -1.69
CA LEU A 45 11.56 -11.65 -1.07
C LEU A 45 11.55 -12.88 -0.16
N ALA A 46 11.45 -12.68 1.16
CA ALA A 46 11.37 -13.74 2.16
C ALA A 46 10.02 -14.47 2.14
N ALA A 47 9.92 -15.57 2.89
CA ALA A 47 8.74 -16.44 2.88
C ALA A 47 7.47 -15.75 3.43
N ASP A 48 7.63 -14.78 4.32
CA ASP A 48 6.58 -13.99 4.95
C ASP A 48 6.43 -12.58 4.34
N GLU A 49 7.13 -12.30 3.24
CA GLU A 49 7.04 -11.04 2.51
C GLU A 49 6.18 -11.16 1.24
N ASP A 50 5.45 -10.08 0.96
CA ASP A 50 4.70 -9.92 -0.28
C ASP A 50 4.57 -8.44 -0.65
N ALA A 51 4.02 -8.15 -1.83
CA ALA A 51 3.81 -6.78 -2.26
C ALA A 51 2.46 -6.56 -2.96
N VAL A 52 2.00 -5.32 -2.90
CA VAL A 52 0.82 -4.83 -3.59
C VAL A 52 1.17 -3.58 -4.40
N TYR A 53 0.43 -3.36 -5.48
CA TYR A 53 0.48 -2.10 -6.22
C TYR A 53 -0.48 -1.08 -5.59
N VAL A 54 0.00 0.15 -5.41
CA VAL A 54 -0.82 1.32 -5.11
C VAL A 54 -0.43 2.48 -6.03
N PRO A 55 -1.39 3.33 -6.45
CA PRO A 55 -1.05 4.57 -7.13
C PRO A 55 -0.24 5.50 -6.23
N ALA A 56 0.60 6.34 -6.84
CA ALA A 56 1.57 7.17 -6.11
C ALA A 56 0.89 8.12 -5.09
N ASP A 57 -0.31 8.62 -5.40
CA ASP A 57 -1.06 9.53 -4.54
C ASP A 57 -1.44 8.93 -3.16
N VAL A 58 -1.42 7.60 -3.02
CA VAL A 58 -1.55 6.92 -1.74
C VAL A 58 -0.36 7.21 -0.82
N LEU A 59 0.85 7.36 -1.37
CA LEU A 59 2.07 7.59 -0.58
C LEU A 59 2.60 9.02 -0.67
N ASP A 60 2.37 9.72 -1.78
CA ASP A 60 2.94 11.05 -2.02
C ASP A 60 2.55 12.08 -0.96
N ARG A 61 1.38 11.91 -0.35
CA ARG A 61 0.90 12.76 0.76
C ARG A 61 1.81 12.72 1.99
N LEU A 62 2.55 11.63 2.21
CA LEU A 62 3.54 11.55 3.29
C LEU A 62 4.70 12.53 3.12
N ARG A 63 5.01 12.94 1.88
CA ARG A 63 6.13 13.87 1.59
C ARG A 63 5.82 15.31 1.99
N VAL A 64 4.55 15.63 2.22
CA VAL A 64 4.08 16.99 2.51
C VAL A 64 3.89 17.23 4.01
N GLU A 65 3.92 16.16 4.82
CA GLU A 65 3.79 16.22 6.29
C GLU A 65 5.15 16.21 7.01
N VAL A 66 6.27 16.46 6.31
CA VAL A 66 7.63 16.53 6.87
C VAL A 66 8.07 17.97 7.12
#